data_AF-A0A1H5M6E8-F1
#
_entry.id   AF-A0A1H5M6E8-F1
#
_cell.length_a   1.000
_cell.length_b   1.000
_cell.length_c   1.000
_cell.angle_alpha   90.00
_cell.angle_beta   90.00
_cell.angle_gamma   90.00
#
_symmetry.space_group_name_H-M   'P 1'
#
loop_
_entity.id
_entity.type
_entity.pdbx_description
1 polymer ?
#
loop_
_entity_poly.entity_id
_entity_poly.type
_entity_poly.pdbx_seq_one_letter_code
_entity_poly.pdbx_strand_id
1 'polypeptide(L)'
;MADTSNLYQELKDALTQFKQFLDSNTAALKPAIAALKPIVPQIGDLLTKLIALMGQLKDAINNIKLDAIPGLAQVSQFTTSVTTLLQTAETLLPQQKSAIDDVLGSANVVTGLPSLSTVKQDILDLLTGIIGDLNTLNS
;
A
#
# COMPACT_ATOMS: atom_id res chain seq x y z
N MET A 1 2.74 -14.46 -15.48
CA MET A 1 3.77 -13.55 -14.93
C MET A 1 3.10 -12.88 -13.75
N ALA A 2 3.72 -12.84 -12.56
CA ALA A 2 3.11 -12.17 -11.42
C ALA A 2 2.84 -10.72 -11.84
N ASP A 3 1.57 -10.34 -11.77
CA ASP A 3 1.08 -9.01 -12.10
C ASP A 3 1.77 -8.05 -11.13
N THR A 4 2.90 -7.44 -11.53
CA THR A 4 3.59 -6.41 -10.73
C THR A 4 2.78 -5.11 -10.67
N SER A 5 1.49 -5.18 -11.04
CA SER A 5 0.46 -4.16 -10.99
C SER A 5 0.17 -3.81 -9.53
N ASN A 6 1.14 -3.08 -8.97
CA ASN A 6 1.12 -2.27 -7.75
C ASN A 6 1.35 -3.01 -6.42
N LEU A 7 2.57 -3.52 -6.22
CA LEU A 7 3.10 -4.00 -4.93
C LEU A 7 2.77 -3.10 -3.72
N TYR A 8 2.75 -1.77 -3.90
CA TYR A 8 2.38 -0.83 -2.83
C TYR A 8 0.90 -0.92 -2.48
N GLN A 9 0.04 -1.13 -3.47
CA GLN A 9 -1.39 -1.35 -3.23
C GLN A 9 -1.62 -2.67 -2.52
N GLU A 10 -0.95 -3.75 -2.93
CA GLU A 10 -1.03 -5.05 -2.24
C GLU A 10 -0.56 -4.94 -0.78
N LEU A 11 0.54 -4.21 -0.54
CA LEU A 11 1.02 -3.95 0.81
C LEU A 11 0.01 -3.14 1.63
N LYS A 12 -0.54 -2.07 1.05
CA LYS A 12 -1.58 -1.25 1.69
C LYS A 12 -2.80 -2.10 2.06
N ASP A 13 -3.24 -2.98 1.16
CA ASP A 13 -4.41 -3.83 1.38
C ASP A 13 -4.15 -4.84 2.50
N ALA A 14 -2.97 -5.49 2.52
CA ALA A 14 -2.58 -6.41 3.58
C ALA A 14 -2.49 -5.72 4.95
N LEU A 15 -1.89 -4.52 5.00
CA LEU A 15 -1.81 -3.71 6.22
C LEU A 15 -3.19 -3.26 6.69
N THR A 16 -4.07 -2.89 5.76
CA THR A 16 -5.45 -2.52 6.07
C THR A 16 -6.20 -3.67 6.72
N GLN A 17 -6.13 -4.87 6.14
CA GLN A 17 -6.78 -6.06 6.70
C GLN A 17 -6.24 -6.38 8.11
N PHE A 18 -4.93 -6.31 8.29
CA PHE A 18 -4.33 -6.57 9.60
C PHE A 18 -4.72 -5.51 10.64
N LYS A 19 -4.73 -4.24 10.26
CA LYS A 19 -5.18 -3.14 11.11
C LYS A 19 -6.65 -3.33 11.54
N GLN A 20 -7.54 -3.67 10.60
CA GLN A 20 -8.95 -3.94 10.89
C GLN A 20 -9.13 -5.09 11.88
N PHE A 21 -8.32 -6.15 11.75
CA PHE A 21 -8.29 -7.24 12.72
C PHE A 21 -7.88 -6.75 14.10
N LEU A 22 -6.80 -5.96 14.21
CA LEU A 22 -6.34 -5.41 15.49
C LEU A 22 -7.41 -4.49 16.10
N ASP A 23 -7.99 -3.57 15.33
CA ASP A 23 -9.04 -2.66 15.81
C ASP A 23 -10.24 -3.41 16.39
N SER A 24 -10.66 -4.48 15.70
CA SER A 24 -11.83 -5.26 16.12
C SER A 24 -11.56 -6.14 17.33
N ASN A 25 -10.30 -6.53 17.58
CA ASN A 25 -9.97 -7.58 18.55
C ASN A 25 -9.09 -7.11 19.72
N THR A 26 -8.50 -5.92 19.68
CA THR A 26 -7.53 -5.46 20.70
C THR A 26 -8.10 -5.51 22.12
N ALA A 27 -9.36 -5.11 22.30
CA ALA A 27 -10.03 -5.14 23.60
C ALA A 27 -10.14 -6.56 24.20
N ALA A 28 -10.35 -7.57 23.35
CA ALA A 28 -10.41 -8.98 23.77
C ALA A 28 -9.02 -9.63 23.89
N LEU A 29 -8.11 -9.27 22.98
CA LEU A 29 -6.75 -9.82 22.94
C LEU A 29 -5.91 -9.36 24.12
N LYS A 30 -6.02 -8.10 24.55
CA LYS A 30 -5.19 -7.53 25.61
C LYS A 30 -5.23 -8.35 26.92
N PRO A 31 -6.38 -8.63 27.55
CA PRO A 31 -6.41 -9.42 28.79
C PRO A 31 -5.93 -10.86 28.57
N ALA A 32 -6.22 -11.45 27.40
CA ALA A 32 -5.76 -12.81 27.07
C ALA A 32 -4.24 -12.88 26.94
N ILE A 33 -3.63 -11.92 26.23
CA ILE A 33 -2.18 -11.81 26.08
C ILE A 33 -1.51 -11.55 27.43
N ALA A 34 -2.05 -10.64 28.26
CA ALA A 34 -1.52 -10.37 29.59
C ALA A 34 -1.53 -11.61 30.49
N ALA A 35 -2.58 -12.44 30.41
CA ALA A 35 -2.67 -13.70 31.16
C ALA A 35 -1.73 -14.78 30.62
N LEU A 36 -1.54 -14.86 29.31
CA LEU A 36 -0.72 -15.89 28.67
C LEU A 36 0.77 -15.57 28.67
N LYS A 37 1.17 -14.30 28.64
CA LYS A 37 2.57 -13.86 28.52
C LYS A 37 3.50 -14.41 29.62
N PRO A 38 3.09 -14.55 30.91
CA PRO A 38 3.90 -15.20 31.94
C PRO A 38 4.04 -16.72 31.75
N ILE A 39 3.06 -17.36 31.08
CA ILE A 39 3.01 -18.81 30.86
C ILE A 39 3.76 -19.18 29.58
N VAL A 40 3.61 -18.36 28.55
CA VAL A 40 4.15 -18.54 27.21
C VAL A 40 4.92 -17.26 26.82
N PRO A 41 6.18 -17.11 27.27
CA PRO A 41 7.00 -15.93 26.98
C PRO A 41 7.16 -15.65 25.49
N GLN A 42 7.04 -16.67 24.65
CA GLN A 42 7.12 -16.58 23.19
C GLN A 42 6.07 -15.61 22.60
N ILE A 43 4.95 -15.38 23.30
CA ILE A 43 3.96 -14.37 22.89
C ILE A 43 4.56 -12.95 22.99
N GLY A 44 5.27 -12.66 24.07
CA GLY A 44 5.97 -11.38 24.24
C GLY A 44 7.10 -11.20 23.22
N ASP A 45 7.86 -12.27 22.95
CA ASP A 45 8.90 -12.26 21.92
C ASP A 45 8.34 -12.04 20.52
N LEU A 46 7.22 -12.69 20.21
CA LEU A 46 6.51 -12.53 18.94
C LEU A 46 6.06 -11.08 18.73
N LEU A 47 5.39 -10.49 19.73
CA LEU A 47 4.95 -9.10 19.67
C LEU A 47 6.12 -8.14 19.50
N THR A 48 7.21 -8.36 20.24
CA THR A 48 8.43 -7.52 20.15
C THR A 48 9.06 -7.61 18.75
N LYS A 49 9.21 -8.81 18.20
CA LYS A 49 9.75 -9.02 16.85
C LYS A 49 8.84 -8.43 15.77
N LEU A 50 7.53 -8.55 15.93
CA LEU A 50 6.57 -7.99 14.99
C LEU A 50 6.60 -6.45 15.01
N ILE A 51 6.65 -5.83 16.18
CA ILE A 51 6.81 -4.37 16.33
C ILE A 51 8.10 -3.91 15.63
N ALA A 52 9.21 -4.61 15.86
CA ALA A 52 10.49 -4.28 15.22
C ALA A 52 10.42 -4.40 13.69
N LEU A 53 9.82 -5.47 13.16
CA LEU A 53 9.65 -5.67 11.73
C LEU A 53 8.76 -4.58 11.10
N MET A 54 7.65 -4.22 11.74
CA MET A 54 6.78 -3.13 11.27
C MET A 54 7.51 -1.79 11.29
N GLY A 55 8.37 -1.55 12.29
CA GLY A 55 9.25 -0.38 12.33
C GLY A 55 10.24 -0.34 11.17
N GLN A 56 10.93 -1.46 10.90
CA GLN A 56 11.86 -1.57 9.76
C GLN A 56 11.15 -1.37 8.41
N LEU A 57 9.95 -1.91 8.27
CA LEU A 57 9.12 -1.71 7.08
C LEU A 57 8.72 -0.24 6.93
N LYS A 58 8.32 0.42 8.03
CA LYS A 58 8.02 1.85 8.04
C LYS A 58 9.22 2.69 7.60
N ASP A 59 10.41 2.39 8.11
CA ASP A 59 11.64 3.09 7.73
C ASP A 59 11.97 2.87 6.25
N ALA A 60 11.86 1.63 5.76
CA ALA A 60 12.06 1.30 4.35
C ALA A 60 11.10 2.08 3.44
N ILE A 61 9.81 2.14 3.79
CA ILE A 61 8.81 2.90 3.02
C ILE A 61 9.08 4.40 3.10
N ASN A 62 9.42 4.92 4.27
CA ASN A 62 9.70 6.35 4.47
C ASN A 62 10.90 6.82 3.61
N ASN A 63 11.92 5.96 3.49
CA ASN A 63 13.12 6.22 2.70
C ASN A 63 12.91 6.24 1.18
N ILE A 64 11.73 5.82 0.69
CA ILE A 64 11.39 5.93 -0.73
C ILE A 64 11.23 7.40 -1.08
N LYS A 65 12.16 7.94 -1.87
CA LYS A 65 12.10 9.33 -2.34
C LYS A 65 11.29 9.44 -3.63
N LEU A 66 9.97 9.57 -3.51
CA LEU A 66 9.08 9.78 -4.64
C LEU A 66 9.26 11.18 -5.24
N ASP A 67 9.51 12.16 -4.38
CA ASP A 67 9.79 13.56 -4.72
C ASP A 67 11.11 13.73 -5.49
N ALA A 68 11.96 12.70 -5.48
CA ALA A 68 13.25 12.68 -6.15
C ALA A 68 13.20 12.09 -7.57
N ILE A 69 12.03 11.71 -8.09
CA ILE A 69 11.91 11.25 -9.49
C ILE A 69 11.72 12.47 -10.39
N PRO A 70 12.78 12.97 -11.06
CA PRO A 70 12.66 14.09 -11.97
C PRO A 70 11.80 13.64 -13.15
N GLY A 71 10.82 14.44 -13.55
CA GLY A 71 9.95 14.09 -14.67
C GLY A 71 8.64 13.37 -14.29
N LEU A 72 8.39 13.03 -13.02
CA LEU A 72 7.17 12.30 -12.63
C LEU A 72 5.88 13.10 -12.97
N ALA A 73 5.91 14.42 -12.78
CA ALA A 73 4.82 15.30 -13.19
C ALA A 73 4.63 15.33 -14.72
N GLN A 74 5.74 15.34 -15.48
CA GLN A 74 5.74 15.28 -16.94
C GLN A 74 5.23 13.92 -17.44
N VAL A 75 5.54 12.83 -16.75
CA VAL A 75 4.99 11.48 -17.02
C VAL A 75 3.49 11.46 -16.79
N SER A 76 2.98 12.09 -15.72
CA SER A 76 1.54 12.24 -15.46
C SER A 76 0.83 13.06 -16.55
N GLN A 77 1.47 14.13 -17.04
CA GLN A 77 0.91 14.96 -18.11
C GLN A 77 0.94 14.24 -19.46
N PHE A 78 2.02 13.50 -19.74
CA PHE A 78 2.15 12.68 -20.93
C PHE A 78 1.06 11.61 -20.98
N THR A 79 0.87 10.85 -19.90
CA THR A 79 -0.14 9.79 -19.86
C THR A 79 -1.55 10.34 -19.94
N THR A 80 -1.85 11.46 -19.28
CA THR A 80 -3.13 12.16 -19.45
C THR A 80 -3.39 12.53 -20.92
N SER A 81 -2.37 13.09 -21.59
CA SER A 81 -2.47 13.48 -23.00
C SER A 81 -2.68 12.27 -23.92
N VAL A 82 -2.00 11.15 -23.64
CA VAL A 82 -2.17 9.88 -24.37
C VAL A 82 -3.57 9.33 -24.17
N THR A 83 -4.10 9.31 -22.94
CA THR A 83 -5.48 8.86 -22.66
C THR A 83 -6.51 9.71 -23.41
N THR A 84 -6.37 11.04 -23.40
CA THR A 84 -7.26 11.93 -24.15
C THR A 84 -7.19 11.69 -25.66
N LEU A 85 -5.99 11.49 -26.20
CA LEU A 85 -5.81 11.17 -27.62
C LEU A 85 -6.48 9.84 -27.99
N LEU A 86 -6.29 8.80 -27.18
CA LEU A 86 -6.82 7.47 -27.42
C LEU A 86 -8.35 7.41 -27.32
N GLN A 87 -8.94 8.09 -26.34
CA GLN A 87 -10.41 8.22 -26.23
C GLN A 87 -11.02 8.93 -27.44
N THR A 88 -10.33 9.96 -27.94
CA THR A 88 -10.75 10.68 -29.17
C THR A 88 -10.60 9.77 -30.39
N ALA A 89 -9.50 9.03 -30.48
CA ALA A 89 -9.23 8.10 -31.56
C ALA A 89 -10.23 6.94 -31.59
N GLU A 90 -10.70 6.45 -30.43
CA GLU A 90 -11.71 5.39 -30.32
C GLU A 90 -13.01 5.77 -31.04
N THR A 91 -13.42 7.03 -30.88
CA THR A 91 -14.63 7.58 -31.51
C THR A 91 -14.49 7.64 -33.04
N LEU A 92 -13.28 7.84 -33.55
CA LEU A 92 -12.99 7.97 -34.99
C LEU A 92 -12.59 6.64 -35.65
N LEU A 93 -12.09 5.68 -34.87
CA LEU A 93 -11.58 4.39 -35.32
C LEU A 93 -12.21 3.24 -34.50
N PRO A 94 -13.54 3.06 -34.53
CA PRO A 94 -14.21 2.03 -33.74
C PRO A 94 -13.73 0.61 -34.09
N GLN A 95 -13.32 0.38 -35.34
CA GLN A 95 -12.69 -0.87 -35.78
C GLN A 95 -11.33 -1.18 -35.11
N GLN A 96 -10.68 -0.21 -34.47
CA GLN A 96 -9.41 -0.39 -33.73
C GLN A 96 -9.61 -0.41 -32.21
N LYS A 97 -10.85 -0.50 -31.73
CA LYS A 97 -11.19 -0.41 -30.30
C LYS A 97 -10.36 -1.33 -29.41
N SER A 98 -10.15 -2.59 -29.79
CA SER A 98 -9.35 -3.53 -28.99
C SER A 98 -7.91 -3.06 -28.79
N ALA A 99 -7.26 -2.54 -29.84
CA ALA A 99 -5.90 -2.03 -29.74
C ALA A 99 -5.83 -0.73 -28.92
N ILE A 100 -6.87 0.10 -29.00
CA ILE A 100 -6.99 1.33 -28.20
C ILE A 100 -7.20 0.99 -26.72
N ASP A 101 -8.04 0.00 -26.40
CA ASP A 101 -8.30 -0.47 -25.04
C ASP A 101 -7.01 -1.03 -24.39
N ASP A 102 -6.18 -1.77 -25.13
CA ASP A 102 -4.88 -2.28 -24.64
C ASP A 102 -3.91 -1.15 -24.26
N VAL A 103 -3.83 -0.12 -25.10
CA VAL A 103 -2.96 1.04 -24.83
C VAL A 103 -3.53 1.91 -23.70
N LEU A 104 -4.86 2.06 -23.61
CA LEU A 104 -5.52 2.73 -22.48
C LEU A 104 -5.26 2.01 -21.17
N GLY A 105 -5.27 0.67 -21.16
CA GLY A 105 -4.89 -0.13 -19.99
C GLY A 105 -3.48 0.21 -19.51
N SER A 106 -2.52 0.28 -20.44
CA SER A 106 -1.14 0.66 -20.14
C SER A 106 -1.01 2.11 -19.64
N ALA A 107 -1.72 3.06 -20.28
CA ALA A 107 -1.73 4.46 -19.87
C ALA A 107 -2.32 4.64 -18.47
N ASN A 108 -3.36 3.88 -18.12
CA ASN A 108 -4.01 3.91 -16.80
C ASN A 108 -3.12 3.39 -15.67
N VAL A 109 -2.25 2.41 -15.93
CA VAL A 109 -1.24 1.97 -14.95
C VAL A 109 -0.25 3.10 -14.64
N VAL A 110 0.17 3.84 -15.67
CA VAL A 110 1.17 4.91 -15.54
C VAL A 110 0.56 6.21 -15.00
N THR A 111 -0.71 6.53 -15.28
CA THR A 111 -1.45 7.62 -14.60
C THR A 111 -1.73 7.32 -13.13
N GLY A 112 -1.64 6.06 -12.69
CA GLY A 112 -1.71 5.67 -11.28
C GLY A 112 -0.45 5.97 -10.49
N LEU A 113 0.72 6.11 -11.14
CA LEU A 113 2.01 6.36 -10.47
C LEU A 113 2.09 7.67 -9.65
N PRO A 114 1.49 8.80 -10.06
CA PRO A 114 1.44 10.02 -9.23
C PRO A 114 0.71 9.82 -7.89
N SER A 115 -0.16 8.82 -7.78
CA SER A 115 -0.80 8.46 -6.51
C SER A 115 0.13 7.70 -5.55
N LEU A 116 1.35 7.31 -5.96
CA LEU A 116 2.29 6.61 -5.08
C LEU A 116 2.61 7.43 -3.82
N SER A 117 2.62 8.76 -3.88
CA SER A 117 2.85 9.59 -2.68
C SER A 117 1.71 9.45 -1.68
N THR A 118 0.47 9.42 -2.16
CA THR A 118 -0.71 9.15 -1.33
C THR A 118 -0.69 7.72 -0.81
N VAL A 119 -0.42 6.72 -1.65
CA VAL A 119 -0.33 5.31 -1.24
C VAL A 119 0.81 5.10 -0.23
N LYS A 120 1.96 5.76 -0.42
CA LYS A 120 3.07 5.76 0.54
C LYS A 120 2.60 6.32 1.88
N GLN A 121 1.92 7.47 1.88
CA GLN A 121 1.44 8.07 3.12
C GLN A 121 0.44 7.16 3.82
N ASP A 122 -0.52 6.60 3.09
CA ASP A 122 -1.49 5.64 3.63
C ASP A 122 -0.80 4.44 4.29
N ILE A 123 0.24 3.88 3.65
CA ILE A 123 1.04 2.78 4.20
C ILE A 123 1.75 3.21 5.50
N LEU A 124 2.34 4.41 5.53
CA LEU A 124 3.04 4.93 6.72
C LEU A 124 2.08 5.13 7.90
N ASP A 125 0.87 5.60 7.62
CA ASP A 125 -0.18 5.81 8.62
C ASP A 125 -0.68 4.46 9.16
N LEU A 126 -0.94 3.49 8.27
CA LEU A 126 -1.31 2.12 8.64
C LEU A 126 -0.24 1.46 9.52
N LEU A 127 1.03 1.54 9.13
CA LEU A 127 2.15 0.98 9.91
C LEU A 127 2.25 1.64 11.28
N THR A 128 2.08 2.96 11.36
CA THR A 128 2.08 3.70 12.63
C THR A 128 0.94 3.24 13.54
N GLY A 129 -0.26 3.08 13.00
CA GLY A 129 -1.42 2.55 13.73
C GLY A 129 -1.20 1.12 14.24
N ILE A 130 -0.75 0.22 13.37
CA ILE A 130 -0.45 -1.19 13.73
C ILE A 130 0.59 -1.25 14.85
N ILE A 131 1.68 -0.47 14.75
CA ILE A 131 2.71 -0.43 15.80
C ILE A 131 2.10 0.03 17.13
N GLY A 132 1.21 1.03 17.12
CA GLY A 132 0.52 1.50 18.31
C GLY A 132 -0.34 0.42 18.98
N ASP A 133 -1.12 -0.31 18.17
CA ASP A 133 -1.98 -1.41 18.65
C ASP A 133 -1.14 -2.55 19.23
N LEU A 134 -0.07 -2.96 18.52
CA LEU A 134 0.84 -4.01 18.98
C LEU A 134 1.54 -3.63 20.29
N ASN A 135 1.95 -2.37 20.45
CA ASN A 135 2.50 -1.88 21.73
C ASN A 135 1.46 -1.94 22.85
N THR A 136 0.19 -1.63 22.54
CA THR A 136 -0.91 -1.73 23.50
C THR A 136 -1.15 -3.18 23.94
N LEU A 137 -0.97 -4.15 23.05
CA LEU A 137 -1.05 -5.58 23.34
C LEU A 137 0.19 -6.10 24.09
N ASN A 138 1.36 -5.51 23.85
CA ASN A 138 2.61 -5.92 24.49
C ASN A 138 2.80 -5.33 25.90
N SER A 139 2.00 -4.32 26.26
CA SER A 139 2.01 -3.68 27.58
C SER A 139 1.25 -4.51 28.62
#